data_AF-A0A1H0WRH0-F1
#
_entry.id   AF-A0A1H0WRH0-F1
#
_cell.length_a   1.000
_cell.length_b   1.000
_cell.length_c   1.000
_cell.angle_alpha   90.00
_cell.angle_beta   90.00
_cell.angle_gamma   90.00
#
_symmetry.space_group_name_H-M   'P 1'
#
loop_
_entity.id
_entity.type
_entity.pdbx_description
1 polymer ?
#
loop_
_entity_poly.entity_id
_entity_poly.type
_entity_poly.pdbx_seq_one_letter_code
_entity_poly.pdbx_strand_id
1 'polypeptide(L)' 'MGRISPFVMGIIYLLMGLLFTYLAIGSVEETVWNFTTIIFVLVATFDFGVSIRMFLLHRKIKKMLDK' A
#
# COMPACT_ATOMS: atom_id res chain seq x y z
N MET A 1 0.00 -22.23 -10.11
CA MET A 1 -0.32 -21.08 -9.24
C MET A 1 1.00 -20.44 -8.81
N GLY A 2 1.40 -19.32 -9.45
CA GLY A 2 2.69 -18.71 -9.17
C GLY A 2 2.77 -18.24 -7.72
N ARG A 3 3.80 -18.63 -6.98
CA ARG A 3 4.05 -18.12 -5.62
C ARG A 3 4.50 -16.68 -5.75
N ILE A 4 3.55 -15.73 -5.75
CA ILE A 4 3.90 -14.32 -5.64
C ILE A 4 4.56 -14.15 -4.27
N SER A 5 5.85 -13.82 -4.28
CA SER A 5 6.61 -13.60 -3.06
C SER A 5 5.94 -12.49 -2.24
N PRO A 6 5.75 -12.66 -0.91
CA PRO A 6 5.24 -11.61 -0.03
C PRO A 6 5.96 -10.26 -0.23
N PHE A 7 7.24 -10.29 -0.61
CA PHE A 7 8.01 -9.09 -0.94
C PHE A 7 7.48 -8.35 -2.18
N VAL A 8 7.22 -9.08 -3.28
CA VAL A 8 6.69 -8.52 -4.53
C VAL A 8 5.31 -7.94 -4.29
N MET A 9 4.47 -8.65 -3.53
CA MET A 9 3.14 -8.16 -3.17
C MET A 9 3.22 -6.87 -2.34
N GLY A 10 4.15 -6.80 -1.38
CA GLY A 10 4.38 -5.58 -0.59
C GLY A 10 4.78 -4.38 -1.46
N ILE A 11 5.63 -4.58 -2.46
CA ILE A 11 6.01 -3.52 -3.42
C ILE A 11 4.80 -3.05 -4.24
N ILE A 12 3.98 -3.98 -4.75
CA ILE A 12 2.81 -3.63 -5.55
C ILE A 12 1.83 -2.77 -4.74
N TYR A 13 1.52 -3.18 -3.51
CA TYR A 13 0.65 -2.39 -2.63
C TYR A 13 1.26 -1.03 -2.29
N LEU A 14 2.57 -0.94 -2.08
CA LEU A 14 3.23 0.34 -1.83
C LEU A 14 3.12 1.28 -3.05
N LEU A 15 3.33 0.77 -4.25
CA LEU A 15 3.19 1.55 -5.48
C LEU A 15 1.74 1.97 -5.74
N MET A 16 0.76 1.11 -5.44
CA MET A 16 -0.66 1.45 -5.49
C MET A 16 -1.03 2.54 -4.49
N GLY A 17 -0.56 2.45 -3.24
CA GLY A 17 -0.77 3.50 -2.24
C GLY A 17 -0.21 4.85 -2.68
N LEU A 18 0.98 4.86 -3.29
CA LEU A 18 1.57 6.08 -3.88
C LEU A 18 0.72 6.61 -5.05
N LEU A 19 0.22 5.74 -5.92
CA LEU A 19 -0.65 6.12 -7.03
C LEU A 19 -1.95 6.76 -6.52
N PHE A 20 -2.62 6.14 -5.55
CA PHE A 20 -3.85 6.71 -4.98
C PHE A 20 -3.60 8.00 -4.22
N THR A 21 -2.43 8.14 -3.57
CA THR A 21 -2.03 9.42 -2.96
C THR A 21 -1.86 10.52 -4.02
N TYR A 22 -1.23 10.19 -5.16
CA TYR A 22 -1.11 11.12 -6.29
C TYR A 22 -2.47 11.52 -6.86
N LEU A 23 -3.38 10.55 -7.03
CA LEU A 23 -4.75 10.82 -7.48
C LEU A 23 -5.53 11.67 -6.47
N ALA A 24 -5.36 11.43 -5.16
CA ALA A 24 -5.97 12.23 -4.10
C ALA A 24 -5.56 13.70 -4.21
N ILE A 25 -4.28 13.98 -4.40
CA ILE A 25 -3.75 15.35 -4.55
C ILE A 25 -4.36 16.04 -5.77
N GLY A 26 -4.48 15.32 -6.90
CA GLY A 26 -5.12 15.85 -8.11
C GLY A 26 -6.64 16.03 -8.01
N SER A 27 -7.27 15.44 -6.98
CA SER A 27 -8.72 15.51 -6.73
C SER A 27 -9.10 16.59 -5.72
N VAL A 28 -8.12 17.32 -5.18
CA VAL A 28 -8.37 18.43 -4.26
C VAL A 28 -8.93 19.59 -5.06
N GLU A 29 -10.14 20.01 -4.70
CA GLU A 29 -10.77 21.22 -5.22
C GLU A 29 -10.52 22.37 -4.23
N GLU A 30 -11.56 22.91 -3.59
CA GLU A 30 -11.42 23.98 -2.59
C GLU A 30 -10.84 23.48 -1.27
N THR A 31 -11.13 22.23 -0.89
CA THR A 31 -10.65 21.62 0.35
C THR A 31 -10.34 20.13 0.17
N VAL A 32 -9.54 19.58 1.09
CA VAL A 32 -9.23 18.15 1.16
C VAL A 32 -10.43 17.29 1.61
N TRP A 33 -11.53 17.91 2.02
CA TRP A 33 -12.72 17.22 2.54
C TRP A 33 -13.69 16.77 1.44
N ASN A 34 -13.36 16.98 0.16
CA ASN A 34 -14.15 16.44 -0.92
C ASN A 34 -14.20 14.90 -0.83
N PHE A 35 -15.40 14.34 -1.03
CA PHE A 35 -15.69 12.90 -1.00
C PHE A 35 -14.67 12.06 -1.79
N THR A 36 -14.31 12.51 -3.00
CA THR A 36 -13.36 11.80 -3.88
C THR A 36 -11.96 11.74 -3.27
N THR A 37 -11.49 12.87 -2.71
CA THR A 37 -10.18 12.94 -2.04
C THR A 37 -10.13 12.00 -0.83
N ILE A 38 -11.19 11.98 -0.02
CA ILE A 38 -11.30 11.10 1.15
C ILE A 38 -11.25 9.62 0.74
N ILE A 39 -11.96 9.24 -0.34
CA ILE A 39 -11.92 7.86 -0.84
C ILE A 39 -10.50 7.48 -1.27
N PHE A 40 -9.81 8.33 -2.03
CA PHE A 40 -8.46 8.02 -2.47
C PHE A 40 -7.48 7.90 -1.30
N VAL A 41 -7.58 8.77 -0.29
CA VAL A 41 -6.75 8.69 0.92
C VAL A 41 -7.06 7.44 1.75
N LEU A 42 -8.34 7.06 1.86
CA LEU A 42 -8.75 5.83 2.55
C LEU A 42 -8.14 4.60 1.87
N VAL A 43 -8.28 4.48 0.55
CA VAL A 43 -7.74 3.35 -0.21
C VAL A 43 -6.21 3.33 -0.10
N ALA A 44 -5.54 4.47 -0.27
CA ALA A 44 -4.09 4.58 -0.09
C ALA A 44 -3.64 4.11 1.31
N THR A 45 -4.40 4.44 2.35
CA THR A 45 -4.10 4.02 3.74
C THR A 45 -4.15 2.50 3.88
N PHE A 46 -5.16 1.85 3.30
CA PHE A 46 -5.25 0.39 3.28
C PHE A 46 -4.07 -0.24 2.53
N ASP A 47 -3.73 0.29 1.36
CA ASP A 47 -2.59 -0.19 0.56
C ASP A 47 -1.27 -0.09 1.32
N PHE A 48 -1.01 1.04 1.99
CA PHE A 48 0.17 1.20 2.82
C PHE A 48 0.18 0.20 3.98
N GLY A 49 -0.95 0.02 4.68
CA GLY A 49 -1.06 -0.96 5.76
C GLY A 49 -0.75 -2.39 5.31
N VAL A 50 -1.27 -2.81 4.14
CA VAL A 50 -0.98 -4.13 3.56
C VAL A 50 0.47 -4.24 3.14
N SER A 51 1.06 -3.20 2.52
CA SER A 51 2.47 -3.19 2.13
C SER A 51 3.40 -3.40 3.32
N ILE A 52 3.16 -2.70 4.43
CA ILE A 52 3.93 -2.82 5.67
C ILE A 52 3.82 -4.24 6.22
N ARG A 53 2.59 -4.78 6.29
CA ARG A 53 2.36 -6.15 6.75
C ARG A 53 3.12 -7.18 5.92
N MET A 54 3.18 -6.99 4.60
CA MET A 54 3.89 -7.87 3.68
C MET A 54 5.41 -7.80 3.85
N PHE A 55 5.98 -6.61 4.07
CA PHE A 55 7.41 -6.47 4.37
C PHE A 55 7.78 -7.10 5.71
N LEU A 56 6.94 -6.92 6.74
CA LEU A 56 7.13 -7.58 8.04
C LEU A 56 7.06 -9.12 7.92
N LEU A 57 6.12 -9.64 7.13
CA LEU A 57 6.00 -11.06 6.85
C LEU A 57 7.24 -11.59 6.12
N HIS A 58 7.74 -10.88 5.12
CA HIS A 58 8.96 -11.26 4.40
C HIS A 58 10.17 -11.32 5.35
N ARG A 59 10.34 -10.34 6.25
CA ARG A 59 11.40 -10.35 7.27
C ARG A 59 11.26 -11.51 8.24
N LYS A 60 10.03 -11.81 8.68
CA LYS A 60 9.75 -12.94 9.59
C LYS A 60 10.08 -14.29 8.93
N ILE A 61 9.68 -14.48 7.67
CA ILE A 61 9.99 -15.70 6.91
C ILE A 61 11.50 -15.86 6.73
N LYS A 62 12.21 -14.79 6.36
CA LYS A 62 13.67 -14.83 6.22
C LYS A 62 14.36 -15.21 7.53
N LYS A 63 13.92 -14.63 8.66
CA LYS A 63 14.45 -14.96 9.99
C LYS A 63 14.18 -16.41 10.42
N MET A 64 13.09 -17.01 9.98
CA MET A 64 12.80 -18.43 10.25
C MET A 64 13.61 -19.38 9.36
N LEU A 65 14.02 -18.93 8.17
CA LEU A 65 14.83 -19.73 7.25
C LEU A 65 16.33 -19.69 7.59
N ASP A 66 16.81 -18.59 8.17
CA ASP A 66 18.20 -18.40 8.65
C ASP A 66 18.49 -19.06 10.02
N LYS A 67 17.52 -19.79 10.60
CA LYS A 67 17.63 -20.45 11.90
C LYS A 67 17.53 -21.96 11.74
#